data_AF-A0A8H5K0P8-F1
#
_entry.id   AF-A0A8H5K0P8-F1
#
_cell.length_a   1.000
_cell.length_b   1.000
_cell.length_c   1.000
_cell.angle_alpha   90.00
_cell.angle_beta   90.00
_cell.angle_gamma   90.00
#
_symmetry.space_group_name_H-M   'P 1'
#
loop_
_entity.id
_entity.type
_entity.pdbx_description
1 polymer ?
#
loop_
_entity_poly.entity_id
_entity_poly.type
_entity_poly.pdbx_seq_one_letter_code
_entity_poly.pdbx_strand_id
1 'polypeptide(L)'
;MPAPPRPSRGRPPAFSKQDEDLWNAYTKALQTKFFSNLDTKNETFCAAPIGMMGIPAGGNIPQEITNKGVYDIGDVAIQLDAPAFDAKTKKYSQRLQEVLGAVRLGQNRDRGAEKRLNDIQAKVRKLNSEHAELSKRVMESYAADEDKDNMTFGQWVPRNYPSFDSLSREKQAAAATEASLTAQIAGPGADQLNRQKQRVSNASELNRDYPGLNMPCALSFGNITNGSSDLSQESDRLPRPTYTIESSYRDTVGNWIRDAGGENKLNLTFNINDAKSENWDKFGFANVNANPGFTCFFKASYTQDHQMKEDFITAQKAGSELSVQLSAAEAGVFTVKPGDWDVPNIMEEYRDFRPEIAREIGPAARVDQVILAYKVVMKLSLQANLAERVYDITQKAKNTGGSVSFFGLEVKFGGGSKDEVNISGSSIEVRKDLGYPVLLGAKGKKLPAPLTGR
;
A
#
# COMPACT_ATOMS: atom_id res chain seq x y z
N MET A 1 -16.17 -5.56 -32.87
CA MET A 1 -17.21 -5.12 -31.89
C MET A 1 -16.70 -3.86 -31.21
N PRO A 2 -17.49 -2.78 -31.11
CA PRO A 2 -17.09 -1.62 -30.32
C PRO A 2 -17.00 -1.99 -28.84
N ALA A 3 -16.03 -1.42 -28.13
CA ALA A 3 -15.87 -1.61 -26.69
C ALA A 3 -17.15 -1.18 -25.95
N PRO A 4 -17.58 -1.92 -24.91
CA PRO A 4 -18.76 -1.55 -24.14
C PRO A 4 -18.58 -0.15 -23.52
N PRO A 5 -19.66 0.65 -23.41
CA PRO A 5 -19.59 1.99 -22.83
C PRO A 5 -19.01 1.93 -21.41
N ARG A 6 -18.09 2.86 -21.09
CA ARG A 6 -17.64 3.03 -19.71
C ARG A 6 -18.84 3.36 -18.82
N PRO A 7 -19.07 2.61 -17.72
CA PRO A 7 -20.21 2.84 -16.84
C PRO A 7 -20.12 4.20 -16.16
N SER A 8 -21.25 4.89 -16.01
CA SER A 8 -21.36 6.04 -15.10
C SER A 8 -21.29 5.53 -13.67
N ARG A 9 -20.10 5.59 -13.06
CA ARG A 9 -19.94 5.36 -11.62
C ARG A 9 -20.69 6.46 -10.88
N GLY A 10 -21.67 6.10 -10.05
CA GLY A 10 -22.23 7.06 -9.09
C GLY A 10 -21.10 7.66 -8.28
N ARG A 11 -21.08 8.99 -8.10
CA ARG A 11 -20.07 9.63 -7.27
C ARG A 11 -20.25 9.11 -5.84
N PRO A 12 -19.20 8.59 -5.18
CA PRO A 12 -19.28 8.25 -3.76
C PRO A 12 -19.76 9.47 -2.97
N PRO A 13 -20.63 9.30 -1.96
CA PRO A 13 -20.98 10.40 -1.07
C PRO A 13 -19.73 10.98 -0.42
N ALA A 14 -19.76 12.28 -0.08
CA ALA A 14 -18.69 12.87 0.73
C ALA A 14 -18.61 12.14 2.08
N PHE A 15 -17.40 11.85 2.55
CA PHE A 15 -17.19 11.22 3.85
C PHE A 15 -17.70 12.12 4.96
N SER A 16 -18.54 11.57 5.84
CA SER A 16 -19.07 12.32 6.97
C SER A 16 -18.11 12.28 8.16
N LYS A 17 -18.30 13.18 9.13
CA LYS A 17 -17.55 13.15 10.39
C LYS A 17 -17.76 11.81 11.14
N GLN A 18 -18.94 11.22 11.07
CA GLN A 18 -19.23 9.92 11.68
C GLN A 18 -18.48 8.77 10.99
N ASP A 19 -18.22 8.84 9.68
CA ASP A 19 -17.37 7.86 9.01
C ASP A 19 -15.92 7.97 9.54
N GLU A 20 -15.42 9.20 9.71
CA GLU A 20 -14.12 9.46 10.33
C GLU A 20 -14.06 8.98 11.78
N ASP A 21 -15.08 9.25 12.60
CA ASP A 21 -15.14 8.84 14.00
C ASP A 21 -15.13 7.30 14.13
N LEU A 22 -15.78 6.59 13.21
CA LEU A 22 -15.73 5.12 13.15
C LEU A 22 -14.33 4.61 12.81
N TRP A 23 -13.65 5.22 11.85
CA TRP A 23 -12.27 4.89 11.49
C TRP A 23 -11.29 5.19 12.63
N ASN A 24 -11.53 6.29 13.35
CA ASN A 24 -10.76 6.66 14.53
C ASN A 24 -10.95 5.61 15.64
N ALA A 25 -12.19 5.18 15.90
CA ALA A 25 -12.50 4.13 16.87
C ALA A 25 -11.84 2.79 16.53
N TYR A 26 -11.84 2.42 15.25
CA TYR A 26 -11.13 1.22 14.78
C TYR A 26 -9.61 1.34 14.98
N THR A 27 -9.03 2.48 14.60
CA THR A 27 -7.59 2.75 14.75
C THR A 27 -7.18 2.70 16.22
N LYS A 28 -7.97 3.32 17.10
CA LYS A 28 -7.78 3.28 18.55
C LYS A 28 -7.85 1.87 19.11
N ALA A 29 -8.81 1.05 18.68
CA ALA A 29 -8.93 -0.33 19.15
C ALA A 29 -7.69 -1.16 18.78
N LEU A 30 -7.17 -1.02 17.56
CA LEU A 30 -5.94 -1.69 17.13
C LEU A 30 -4.71 -1.16 17.87
N GLN A 31 -4.55 0.16 17.96
CA GLN A 31 -3.41 0.78 18.67
C GLN A 31 -3.38 0.32 20.13
N THR A 32 -4.52 0.36 20.83
CA THR A 32 -4.59 -0.05 22.24
C THR A 32 -4.17 -1.51 22.41
N LYS A 33 -4.53 -2.38 21.45
CA LYS A 33 -4.21 -3.80 21.49
C LYS A 33 -2.74 -4.11 21.18
N PHE A 34 -2.14 -3.43 20.22
CA PHE A 34 -0.84 -3.82 19.65
C PHE A 34 0.29 -2.80 19.88
N PHE A 35 -0.05 -1.52 20.10
CA PHE A 35 0.89 -0.39 20.16
C PHE A 35 0.51 0.63 21.26
N SER A 36 0.26 0.16 22.49
CA SER A 36 -0.21 1.01 23.60
C SER A 36 0.72 2.17 23.96
N ASN A 37 2.00 2.11 23.57
CA ASN A 37 3.03 3.12 23.84
C ASN A 37 3.59 3.75 22.54
N LEU A 38 2.72 4.15 21.61
CA LEU A 38 3.14 4.79 20.36
C LEU A 38 3.82 6.15 20.63
N ASP A 39 5.07 6.32 20.17
CA ASP A 39 5.75 7.62 20.25
C ASP A 39 5.29 8.52 19.10
N THR A 40 4.18 9.22 19.29
CA THR A 40 3.56 10.06 18.24
C THR A 40 4.44 11.19 17.72
N LYS A 41 5.59 11.48 18.36
CA LYS A 41 6.57 12.45 17.82
C LYS A 41 7.36 11.86 16.66
N ASN A 42 7.72 10.58 16.75
CA ASN A 42 8.59 9.90 15.79
C ASN A 42 7.88 8.80 14.99
N GLU A 43 6.69 8.40 15.42
CA GLU A 43 5.93 7.29 14.86
C GLU A 43 4.53 7.75 14.45
N THR A 44 3.94 6.98 13.54
CA THR A 44 2.53 7.09 13.17
C THR A 44 1.93 5.69 13.07
N PHE A 45 0.63 5.59 13.29
CA PHE A 45 -0.11 4.33 13.17
C PHE A 45 -1.40 4.55 12.40
N CYS A 46 -1.55 3.87 11.27
CA CYS A 46 -2.80 3.87 10.50
C CYS A 46 -3.43 2.48 10.47
N ALA A 47 -4.76 2.46 10.52
CA ALA A 47 -5.53 1.26 10.25
C ALA A 47 -5.66 1.02 8.74
N ALA A 48 -5.69 -0.24 8.35
CA ALA A 48 -5.97 -0.67 6.99
C ALA A 48 -7.43 -1.16 6.88
N PRO A 49 -8.06 -1.05 5.69
CA PRO A 49 -9.37 -1.66 5.47
C PRO A 49 -9.35 -3.15 5.81
N ILE A 50 -10.39 -3.68 6.45
CA ILE A 50 -10.38 -5.02 7.07
C ILE A 50 -10.14 -6.14 6.04
N GLY A 51 -10.53 -5.92 4.78
CA GLY A 51 -10.30 -6.85 3.67
C GLY A 51 -8.99 -6.66 2.91
N MET A 52 -8.11 -5.77 3.35
CA MET A 52 -6.86 -5.49 2.65
C MET A 52 -5.94 -6.70 2.71
N MET A 53 -5.46 -7.13 1.53
CA MET A 53 -4.51 -8.23 1.43
C MET A 53 -3.25 -7.91 2.26
N GLY A 54 -2.88 -8.85 3.12
CA GLY A 54 -1.65 -8.79 3.89
C GLY A 54 -0.49 -9.41 3.12
N ILE A 55 0.43 -10.01 3.86
CA ILE A 55 1.59 -10.70 3.29
C ILE A 55 1.24 -12.19 3.21
N PRO A 56 1.18 -12.83 2.03
CA PRO A 56 0.91 -14.25 1.99
C PRO A 56 2.13 -15.06 2.44
N ALA A 57 1.87 -16.10 3.24
CA ALA A 57 2.86 -17.07 3.66
C ALA A 57 2.18 -18.42 3.93
N GLY A 58 2.97 -19.49 3.94
CA GLY A 58 2.49 -20.85 4.14
C GLY A 58 3.48 -21.89 3.62
N GLY A 59 3.12 -23.17 3.75
CA GLY A 59 3.95 -24.28 3.29
C GLY A 59 4.21 -24.22 1.78
N ASN A 60 3.17 -23.93 0.99
CA ASN A 60 3.21 -23.95 -0.47
C ASN A 60 3.01 -22.56 -1.11
N ILE A 61 3.40 -21.50 -0.40
CA ILE A 61 3.49 -20.16 -1.00
C ILE A 61 4.93 -19.97 -1.52
N PRO A 62 5.13 -19.75 -2.83
CA PRO A 62 6.43 -19.33 -3.37
C PRO A 62 6.95 -18.07 -2.69
N GLN A 63 8.27 -18.00 -2.48
CA GLN A 63 8.90 -16.88 -1.78
C GLN A 63 8.64 -15.55 -2.50
N GLU A 64 8.53 -15.58 -3.83
CA GLU A 64 8.26 -14.42 -4.68
C GLU A 64 6.89 -13.79 -4.41
N ILE A 65 5.89 -14.59 -4.00
CA ILE A 65 4.56 -14.09 -3.60
C ILE A 65 4.66 -13.40 -2.24
N THR A 66 5.38 -14.01 -1.28
CA THR A 66 5.67 -13.37 0.01
C THR A 66 6.43 -12.07 -0.18
N ASN A 67 7.51 -12.06 -0.99
CA ASN A 67 8.29 -10.88 -1.33
C ASN A 67 7.40 -9.78 -1.92
N LYS A 68 6.48 -10.13 -2.83
CA LYS A 68 5.50 -9.19 -3.38
C LYS A 68 4.66 -8.53 -2.28
N GLY A 69 4.12 -9.32 -1.35
CA GLY A 69 3.34 -8.80 -0.22
C GLY A 69 4.17 -7.89 0.70
N VAL A 70 5.39 -8.31 1.05
CA VAL A 70 6.32 -7.51 1.87
C VAL A 70 6.66 -6.19 1.18
N TYR A 71 6.93 -6.21 -0.14
CA TYR A 71 7.21 -5.01 -0.94
C TYR A 71 5.99 -4.08 -1.06
N ASP A 72 4.82 -4.62 -1.43
CA ASP A 72 3.61 -3.84 -1.69
C ASP A 72 3.18 -3.02 -0.47
N ILE A 73 3.41 -3.55 0.74
CA ILE A 73 3.11 -2.93 2.03
C ILE A 73 4.31 -2.14 2.58
N GLY A 74 5.50 -2.74 2.61
CA GLY A 74 6.71 -2.15 3.21
C GLY A 74 7.25 -0.94 2.46
N ASP A 75 7.07 -0.87 1.14
CA ASP A 75 7.47 0.26 0.33
C ASP A 75 6.43 1.38 0.30
N VAL A 76 5.35 1.31 1.08
CA VAL A 76 4.39 2.41 1.17
C VAL A 76 4.98 3.59 1.95
N ALA A 77 4.93 4.79 1.38
CA ALA A 77 5.18 6.03 2.11
C ALA A 77 3.84 6.56 2.65
N ILE A 78 3.58 6.30 3.94
CA ILE A 78 2.37 6.76 4.63
C ILE A 78 2.34 8.29 4.60
N GLN A 79 1.26 8.88 4.10
CA GLN A 79 1.07 10.32 4.09
C GLN A 79 0.56 10.79 5.45
N LEU A 80 1.17 11.83 6.02
CA LEU A 80 0.83 12.29 7.38
C LEU A 80 -0.45 13.13 7.47
N ASP A 81 -1.18 13.23 6.36
CA ASP A 81 -2.48 13.88 6.21
C ASP A 81 -3.60 12.89 5.82
N ALA A 82 -3.28 11.61 5.64
CA ALA A 82 -4.21 10.54 5.29
C ALA A 82 -4.09 9.38 6.29
N PRO A 83 -4.97 9.30 7.30
CA PRO A 83 -4.84 8.34 8.41
C PRO A 83 -5.30 6.91 8.07
N ALA A 84 -5.83 6.67 6.87
CA ALA A 84 -6.11 5.32 6.38
C ALA A 84 -4.91 4.78 5.60
N PHE A 85 -4.56 3.51 5.83
CA PHE A 85 -3.53 2.86 5.02
C PHE A 85 -4.03 2.61 3.59
N ASP A 86 -3.28 3.07 2.60
CA ASP A 86 -3.51 2.81 1.18
C ASP A 86 -2.19 2.42 0.49
N ALA A 87 -2.15 1.21 -0.06
CA ALA A 87 -0.97 0.69 -0.77
C ALA A 87 -0.74 1.37 -2.13
N LYS A 88 -1.71 2.15 -2.64
CA LYS A 88 -1.63 2.87 -3.91
C LYS A 88 -0.95 4.24 -3.79
N THR A 89 -0.62 4.67 -2.58
CA THR A 89 0.13 5.91 -2.36
C THR A 89 1.56 5.78 -2.88
N LYS A 90 2.28 6.91 -2.83
CA LYS A 90 3.68 7.00 -3.25
C LYS A 90 4.54 5.97 -2.53
N LYS A 91 5.53 5.42 -3.22
CA LYS A 91 6.46 4.48 -2.61
C LYS A 91 7.60 5.18 -1.86
N TYR A 92 8.12 4.56 -0.81
CA TYR A 92 9.23 5.06 0.00
C TYR A 92 10.52 5.13 -0.82
N SER A 93 10.81 4.09 -1.60
CA SER A 93 11.94 4.07 -2.54
C SER A 93 11.91 5.26 -3.51
N GLN A 94 10.75 5.59 -4.07
CA GLN A 94 10.55 6.77 -4.94
C GLN A 94 10.77 8.08 -4.18
N ARG A 95 10.19 8.22 -2.99
CA ARG A 95 10.42 9.40 -2.13
C ARG A 95 11.90 9.56 -1.79
N LEU A 96 12.60 8.46 -1.51
CA LEU A 96 14.03 8.50 -1.17
C LEU A 96 14.88 8.98 -2.36
N GLN A 97 14.56 8.55 -3.59
CA GLN A 97 15.21 9.07 -4.81
C GLN A 97 15.05 10.59 -4.94
N GLU A 98 13.86 11.12 -4.63
CA GLU A 98 13.62 12.57 -4.66
C GLU A 98 14.40 13.32 -3.58
N VAL A 99 14.43 12.79 -2.35
CA VAL A 99 15.20 13.41 -1.26
C VAL A 99 16.69 13.45 -1.59
N LEU A 100 17.27 12.33 -2.05
CA LEU A 100 18.66 12.27 -2.52
C LEU A 100 18.88 13.22 -3.72
N GLY A 101 17.89 13.32 -4.61
CA GLY A 101 17.87 14.27 -5.72
C GLY A 101 17.76 15.73 -5.27
N ALA A 102 17.26 16.02 -4.08
CA ALA A 102 17.17 17.37 -3.53
C ALA A 102 18.42 17.81 -2.77
N VAL A 103 19.31 16.88 -2.38
CA VAL A 103 20.55 17.19 -1.66
C VAL A 103 21.40 18.17 -2.46
N ARG A 104 21.85 19.22 -1.79
CA ARG A 104 22.80 20.20 -2.31
C ARG A 104 24.10 20.11 -1.53
N LEU A 105 25.14 19.59 -2.17
CA LEU A 105 26.51 19.64 -1.65
C LEU A 105 27.16 20.97 -2.06
N GLY A 106 28.25 21.37 -1.39
CA GLY A 106 28.85 22.71 -1.45
C GLY A 106 28.97 23.36 -2.84
N GLN A 107 29.01 24.69 -2.88
CA GLN A 107 28.97 25.45 -4.14
C GLN A 107 30.36 25.64 -4.77
N ASN A 108 30.58 25.10 -5.97
CA ASN A 108 31.52 25.70 -6.92
C ASN A 108 30.88 26.99 -7.47
N ARG A 109 31.65 28.09 -7.54
CA ARG A 109 31.16 29.42 -7.96
C ARG A 109 30.97 29.57 -9.47
N ASP A 110 31.24 28.53 -10.26
CA ASP A 110 31.01 28.53 -11.71
C ASP A 110 29.50 28.41 -12.02
N ARG A 111 28.88 29.54 -12.35
CA ARG A 111 27.46 29.64 -12.77
C ARG A 111 27.13 28.77 -13.98
N GLY A 112 28.08 28.54 -14.88
CA GLY A 112 27.89 27.70 -16.07
C GLY A 112 27.86 26.21 -15.73
N ALA A 113 28.69 25.78 -14.78
CA ALA A 113 28.65 24.42 -14.25
C ALA A 113 27.37 24.18 -13.41
N GLU A 114 26.99 25.15 -12.58
CA GLU A 114 25.76 25.09 -11.77
C GLU A 114 24.50 25.01 -12.65
N LYS A 115 24.42 25.80 -13.73
CA LYS A 115 23.31 25.71 -14.68
C LYS A 115 23.22 24.32 -15.32
N ARG A 116 24.34 23.76 -15.79
CA ARG A 116 24.38 22.40 -16.38
C ARG A 116 23.93 21.33 -15.38
N LEU A 117 24.32 21.47 -14.11
CA LEU A 117 23.90 20.57 -13.04
C LEU A 117 22.39 20.67 -12.78
N ASN A 118 21.85 21.89 -12.70
CA ASN A 118 20.41 22.11 -12.52
C ASN A 118 19.59 21.55 -13.70
N ASP A 119 20.06 21.78 -14.94
CA ASP A 119 19.41 21.28 -16.15
C ASP A 119 19.38 19.74 -16.19
N ILE A 120 20.50 19.07 -15.89
CA ILE A 120 20.54 17.60 -15.87
C ILE A 120 19.68 17.03 -14.74
N GLN A 121 19.58 17.71 -13.59
CA GLN A 121 18.74 17.28 -12.48
C GLN A 121 17.25 17.45 -12.75
N ALA A 122 16.86 18.52 -13.42
CA ALA A 122 15.51 18.67 -13.94
C ALA A 122 15.19 17.53 -14.93
N LYS A 123 16.13 17.18 -15.81
CA LYS A 123 15.98 16.04 -16.73
C LYS A 123 15.85 14.69 -15.98
N VAL A 124 16.71 14.39 -15.01
CA VAL A 124 16.65 13.15 -14.21
C VAL A 124 15.31 13.04 -13.48
N ARG A 125 14.83 14.11 -12.86
CA ARG A 125 13.51 14.13 -12.21
C ARG A 125 12.39 13.83 -13.18
N LYS A 126 12.37 14.50 -14.34
CA LYS A 126 11.37 14.25 -15.38
C LYS A 126 11.38 12.79 -15.84
N LEU A 127 12.56 12.24 -16.13
CA LEU A 127 12.71 10.84 -16.56
C LEU A 127 12.29 9.85 -15.47
N ASN A 128 12.54 10.15 -14.19
CA ASN A 128 12.06 9.32 -13.08
C ASN A 128 10.52 9.29 -13.01
N SER A 129 9.86 10.44 -13.15
CA SER A 129 8.39 10.52 -13.17
C SER A 129 7.81 9.79 -14.38
N GLU A 130 8.36 10.02 -15.58
CA GLU A 130 7.92 9.34 -16.81
C GLU A 130 8.15 7.82 -16.72
N HIS A 131 9.27 7.37 -16.14
CA HIS A 131 9.57 5.96 -15.94
C HIS A 131 8.60 5.32 -14.95
N ALA A 132 8.27 6.00 -13.84
CA ALA A 132 7.29 5.53 -12.89
C ALA A 132 5.89 5.36 -13.54
N GLU A 133 5.44 6.35 -14.31
CA GLU A 133 4.15 6.28 -15.01
C GLU A 133 4.12 5.20 -16.09
N LEU A 134 5.17 5.11 -16.91
CA LEU A 134 5.24 4.14 -18.01
C LEU A 134 5.40 2.72 -17.48
N SER A 135 6.16 2.53 -16.39
CA SER A 135 6.34 1.21 -15.76
C SER A 135 5.00 0.56 -15.41
N LYS A 136 4.04 1.34 -14.88
CA LYS A 136 2.70 0.83 -14.55
C LYS A 136 2.00 0.26 -15.79
N ARG A 137 2.02 0.99 -16.90
CA ARG A 137 1.38 0.58 -18.15
C ARG A 137 2.08 -0.64 -18.75
N VAL A 138 3.41 -0.66 -18.74
CA VAL A 138 4.21 -1.78 -19.27
C VAL A 138 3.95 -3.05 -18.47
N MET A 139 3.84 -2.94 -17.14
CA MET A 139 3.50 -4.09 -16.28
C MET A 139 2.07 -4.57 -16.50
N GLU A 140 1.11 -3.68 -16.67
CA GLU A 140 -0.28 -4.04 -17.02
C GLU A 140 -0.33 -4.76 -18.38
N SER A 141 0.43 -4.29 -19.36
CA SER A 141 0.51 -4.91 -20.69
C SER A 141 1.21 -6.26 -20.67
N TYR A 142 2.31 -6.42 -19.95
CA TYR A 142 2.98 -7.71 -19.78
C TYR A 142 2.08 -8.72 -19.05
N ALA A 143 1.38 -8.30 -18.00
CA ALA A 143 0.47 -9.17 -17.25
C ALA A 143 -0.72 -9.68 -18.10
N ALA A 144 -1.12 -8.89 -19.10
CA ALA A 144 -2.20 -9.20 -20.04
C ALA A 144 -1.74 -9.92 -21.31
N ASP A 145 -0.44 -10.10 -21.51
CA ASP A 145 0.12 -10.79 -22.69
C ASP A 145 -0.11 -12.31 -22.57
N GLU A 146 -0.56 -12.93 -23.66
CA GLU A 146 -0.84 -14.38 -23.73
C GLU A 146 0.46 -15.21 -23.73
N ASP A 147 1.58 -14.63 -24.15
CA ASP A 147 2.90 -15.27 -24.23
C ASP A 147 3.82 -14.92 -23.05
N LYS A 148 3.30 -14.28 -21.99
CA LYS A 148 4.14 -13.83 -20.85
C LYS A 148 4.97 -14.95 -20.21
N ASP A 149 4.41 -16.16 -20.14
CA ASP A 149 5.05 -17.32 -19.51
C ASP A 149 6.22 -17.89 -20.36
N ASN A 150 6.38 -17.43 -21.62
CA ASN A 150 7.43 -17.88 -22.53
C ASN A 150 8.70 -17.03 -22.47
N MET A 151 8.68 -15.86 -21.81
CA MET A 151 9.85 -14.98 -21.73
C MET A 151 9.80 -14.09 -20.49
N THR A 152 10.97 -13.85 -19.89
CA THR A 152 11.04 -12.96 -18.72
C THR A 152 10.71 -11.53 -19.10
N PHE A 153 10.23 -10.72 -18.14
CA PHE A 153 9.96 -9.30 -18.37
C PHE A 153 11.14 -8.55 -19.01
N GLY A 154 12.37 -8.83 -18.56
CA GLY A 154 13.58 -8.23 -19.12
C GLY A 154 13.84 -8.60 -20.59
N GLN A 155 13.36 -9.77 -21.04
CA GLN A 155 13.43 -10.20 -22.45
C GLN A 155 12.24 -9.69 -23.27
N TRP A 156 11.06 -9.58 -22.65
CA TRP A 156 9.82 -9.11 -23.26
C TRP A 156 9.86 -7.62 -23.58
N VAL A 157 10.35 -6.80 -22.64
CA VAL A 157 10.35 -5.33 -22.75
C VAL A 157 11.05 -4.83 -24.02
N PRO A 158 12.28 -5.24 -24.37
CA PRO A 158 12.94 -4.74 -25.57
C PRO A 158 12.20 -5.08 -26.88
N ARG A 159 11.37 -6.14 -26.89
CA ARG A 159 10.61 -6.59 -28.07
C ARG A 159 9.28 -5.89 -28.21
N ASN A 160 8.53 -5.77 -27.10
CA ASN A 160 7.15 -5.31 -27.11
C ASN A 160 6.97 -3.86 -26.66
N TYR A 161 7.90 -3.34 -25.84
CA TYR A 161 7.91 -1.97 -25.33
C TYR A 161 9.30 -1.32 -25.45
N PRO A 162 9.86 -1.20 -26.66
CA PRO A 162 11.20 -0.63 -26.87
C PRO A 162 11.33 0.81 -26.37
N SER A 163 10.22 1.56 -26.29
CA SER A 163 10.18 2.90 -25.70
C SER A 163 10.49 2.90 -24.20
N PHE A 164 10.05 1.87 -23.45
CA PHE A 164 10.36 1.74 -22.03
C PHE A 164 11.82 1.34 -21.80
N ASP A 165 12.37 0.47 -22.63
CA ASP A 165 13.80 0.14 -22.60
C ASP A 165 14.66 1.37 -22.92
N SER A 166 14.32 2.12 -23.97
CA SER A 166 14.99 3.37 -24.33
C SER A 166 14.93 4.40 -23.19
N LEU A 167 13.76 4.56 -22.56
CA LEU A 167 13.59 5.46 -21.42
C LEU A 167 14.45 5.04 -20.22
N SER A 168 14.54 3.74 -19.96
CA SER A 168 15.39 3.19 -18.88
C SER A 168 16.88 3.48 -19.15
N ARG A 169 17.34 3.30 -20.40
CA ARG A 169 18.71 3.67 -20.80
C ARG A 169 18.97 5.17 -20.72
N GLU A 170 18.02 6.00 -21.15
CA GLU A 170 18.15 7.46 -21.07
C GLU A 170 18.21 7.94 -19.63
N LYS A 171 17.38 7.38 -18.74
CA LYS A 171 17.41 7.63 -17.29
C LYS A 171 18.78 7.27 -16.71
N GLN A 172 19.32 6.09 -17.02
CA GLN A 172 20.65 5.68 -16.55
C GLN A 172 21.76 6.60 -17.07
N ALA A 173 21.72 6.99 -18.35
CA ALA A 173 22.70 7.91 -18.94
C ALA A 173 22.62 9.33 -18.31
N ALA A 174 21.41 9.83 -18.07
CA ALA A 174 21.21 11.11 -17.40
C ALA A 174 21.71 11.08 -15.95
N ALA A 175 21.44 9.99 -15.21
CA ALA A 175 21.93 9.80 -13.85
C ALA A 175 23.46 9.72 -13.79
N ALA A 176 24.11 9.02 -14.75
CA ALA A 176 25.56 8.98 -14.84
C ALA A 176 26.17 10.37 -15.15
N THR A 177 25.51 11.14 -16.02
CA THR A 177 25.90 12.53 -16.32
C THR A 177 25.75 13.43 -15.10
N GLU A 178 24.65 13.31 -14.36
CA GLU A 178 24.45 14.01 -13.09
C GLU A 178 25.54 13.65 -12.07
N ALA A 179 25.87 12.37 -11.93
CA ALA A 179 26.90 11.91 -11.00
C ALA A 179 28.27 12.52 -11.33
N SER A 180 28.66 12.51 -12.62
CA SER A 180 29.90 13.14 -13.09
C SER A 180 29.93 14.64 -12.81
N LEU A 181 28.84 15.37 -13.11
CA LEU A 181 28.75 16.80 -12.85
C LEU A 181 28.76 17.10 -11.34
N THR A 182 28.08 16.31 -10.54
CA THR A 182 28.06 16.44 -9.07
C THR A 182 29.47 16.23 -8.50
N ALA A 183 30.21 15.24 -8.98
CA ALA A 183 31.60 15.01 -8.56
C ALA A 183 32.53 16.18 -8.91
N GLN A 184 32.33 16.81 -10.07
CA GLN A 184 33.12 17.97 -10.51
C GLN A 184 32.78 19.27 -9.74
N ILE A 185 31.53 19.44 -9.33
CA ILE A 185 31.00 20.71 -8.81
C ILE A 185 30.95 20.72 -7.29
N ALA A 186 30.53 19.61 -6.67
CA ALA A 186 30.01 19.65 -5.31
C ALA A 186 31.05 19.26 -4.23
N GLY A 187 32.24 18.83 -4.65
CA GLY A 187 33.37 18.60 -3.76
C GLY A 187 33.19 17.39 -2.82
N PRO A 188 33.79 17.41 -1.62
CA PRO A 188 33.74 16.30 -0.67
C PRO A 188 32.31 15.83 -0.37
N GLY A 189 32.06 14.51 -0.43
CA GLY A 189 30.75 13.91 -0.22
C GLY A 189 29.95 13.59 -1.49
N ALA A 190 30.37 14.12 -2.66
CA ALA A 190 29.73 13.82 -3.94
C ALA A 190 29.75 12.33 -4.28
N ASP A 191 30.85 11.63 -4.01
CA ASP A 191 30.95 10.19 -4.25
C ASP A 191 29.98 9.39 -3.39
N GLN A 192 29.78 9.80 -2.13
CA GLN A 192 28.84 9.16 -1.22
C GLN A 192 27.40 9.36 -1.69
N LEU A 193 27.03 10.59 -2.03
CA LEU A 193 25.71 10.91 -2.56
C LEU A 193 25.44 10.15 -3.87
N ASN A 194 26.41 10.11 -4.78
CA ASN A 194 26.31 9.39 -6.04
C ASN A 194 26.16 7.88 -5.82
N ARG A 195 26.91 7.28 -4.90
CA ARG A 195 26.75 5.86 -4.53
C ARG A 195 25.35 5.58 -3.96
N GLN A 196 24.83 6.45 -3.09
CA GLN A 196 23.49 6.29 -2.54
C GLN A 196 22.40 6.43 -3.61
N LYS A 197 22.49 7.45 -4.48
CA LYS A 197 21.58 7.63 -5.63
C LYS A 197 21.58 6.40 -6.54
N GLN A 198 22.77 5.90 -6.90
CA GLN A 198 22.90 4.71 -7.74
C GLN A 198 22.31 3.48 -7.07
N ARG A 199 22.55 3.30 -5.77
CA ARG A 199 22.06 2.15 -5.01
C ARG A 199 20.53 2.11 -4.95
N VAL A 200 19.88 3.24 -4.68
CA VAL A 200 18.40 3.33 -4.71
C VAL A 200 17.86 3.18 -6.13
N SER A 201 18.58 3.71 -7.15
CA SER A 201 18.19 3.50 -8.55
C SER A 201 18.26 2.02 -8.95
N ASN A 202 19.32 1.31 -8.57
CA ASN A 202 19.48 -0.12 -8.85
C ASN A 202 18.39 -0.96 -8.17
N ALA A 203 18.03 -0.62 -6.93
CA ALA A 203 16.96 -1.30 -6.20
C ALA A 203 15.60 -1.18 -6.91
N SER A 204 15.33 -0.05 -7.57
CA SER A 204 14.08 0.19 -8.31
C SER A 204 14.09 -0.25 -9.78
N GLU A 205 15.18 -0.85 -10.27
CA GLU A 205 15.26 -1.32 -11.65
C GLU A 205 14.41 -2.57 -11.86
N LEU A 206 13.61 -2.60 -12.93
CA LEU A 206 12.61 -3.66 -13.16
C LEU A 206 13.07 -4.73 -14.16
N ASN A 207 14.12 -4.45 -14.93
CA ASN A 207 14.61 -5.33 -15.98
C ASN A 207 15.95 -6.00 -15.64
N ARG A 208 16.50 -5.76 -14.44
CA ARG A 208 17.82 -6.23 -14.05
C ARG A 208 17.90 -6.56 -12.57
N ASP A 209 18.53 -7.69 -12.27
CA ASP A 209 18.82 -8.11 -10.91
C ASP A 209 20.08 -7.44 -10.35
N TYR A 210 19.98 -6.99 -9.10
CA TYR A 210 21.04 -6.43 -8.28
C TYR A 210 20.99 -7.10 -6.90
N PRO A 211 21.74 -8.20 -6.69
CA PRO A 211 21.73 -8.95 -5.44
C PRO A 211 21.90 -8.05 -4.21
N GLY A 212 21.03 -8.24 -3.21
CA GLY A 212 20.98 -7.43 -1.98
C GLY A 212 20.20 -6.12 -2.11
N LEU A 213 20.10 -5.54 -3.31
CA LEU A 213 19.39 -4.28 -3.55
C LEU A 213 17.95 -4.48 -4.04
N ASN A 214 17.73 -5.47 -4.90
CA ASN A 214 16.41 -5.91 -5.30
C ASN A 214 16.19 -7.41 -5.04
N MET A 215 14.91 -7.79 -5.00
CA MET A 215 14.44 -9.14 -4.77
C MET A 215 13.40 -9.51 -5.84
N PRO A 216 13.30 -10.79 -6.24
CA PRO A 216 12.27 -11.23 -7.15
C PRO A 216 10.91 -11.21 -6.46
N CYS A 217 9.93 -10.59 -7.11
CA CYS A 217 8.53 -10.58 -6.70
C CYS A 217 7.66 -11.20 -7.79
N ALA A 218 6.61 -11.92 -7.39
CA ALA A 218 5.63 -12.43 -8.34
C ALA A 218 4.89 -11.27 -9.03
N LEU A 219 4.46 -11.46 -10.28
CA LEU A 219 3.61 -10.50 -10.99
C LEU A 219 2.25 -10.31 -10.31
N SER A 220 1.69 -11.42 -9.83
CA SER A 220 0.39 -11.48 -9.19
C SER A 220 0.46 -12.39 -7.96
N PHE A 221 -0.58 -12.35 -7.13
CA PHE A 221 -0.69 -13.27 -6.00
C PHE A 221 -1.29 -14.63 -6.39
N GLY A 222 -1.81 -14.77 -7.63
CA GLY A 222 -2.59 -15.95 -8.03
C GLY A 222 -3.85 -16.14 -7.20
N ASN A 223 -4.41 -17.35 -7.25
CA ASN A 223 -5.40 -17.79 -6.27
C ASN A 223 -4.68 -18.44 -5.09
N ILE A 224 -4.86 -17.86 -3.92
CA ILE A 224 -4.30 -18.38 -2.68
C ILE A 224 -5.42 -19.02 -1.87
N THR A 225 -5.22 -20.27 -1.47
CA THR A 225 -6.16 -21.00 -0.61
C THR A 225 -5.37 -21.78 0.44
N ASN A 226 -5.74 -21.61 1.71
CA ASN A 226 -5.13 -22.32 2.86
C ASN A 226 -3.59 -22.36 2.84
N GLY A 227 -2.93 -21.21 2.60
CA GLY A 227 -1.46 -21.14 2.57
C GLY A 227 -0.81 -21.88 1.40
N SER A 228 -1.55 -22.10 0.32
CA SER A 228 -1.06 -22.64 -0.94
C SER A 228 -1.47 -21.72 -2.09
N SER A 229 -0.58 -21.53 -3.07
CA SER A 229 -0.86 -20.77 -4.29
C SER A 229 -1.00 -21.74 -5.46
N ASP A 230 -1.84 -21.38 -6.43
CA ASP A 230 -1.93 -22.04 -7.73
C ASP A 230 -0.80 -21.65 -8.70
N LEU A 231 -0.02 -20.61 -8.38
CA LEU A 231 1.13 -20.23 -9.18
C LEU A 231 2.27 -21.23 -9.01
N SER A 232 2.89 -21.60 -10.13
CA SER A 232 4.11 -22.42 -10.11
C SER A 232 5.27 -21.65 -9.49
N GLN A 233 6.26 -22.37 -8.94
CA GLN A 233 7.49 -21.74 -8.44
C GLN A 233 8.30 -21.06 -9.56
N GLU A 234 8.06 -21.41 -10.81
CA GLU A 234 8.71 -20.82 -11.99
C GLU A 234 7.92 -19.65 -12.59
N SER A 235 6.84 -19.20 -11.95
CA SER A 235 6.06 -18.07 -12.43
C SER A 235 6.92 -16.83 -12.64
N ASP A 236 6.57 -16.02 -13.64
CA ASP A 236 7.25 -14.77 -13.97
C ASP A 236 7.54 -13.89 -12.76
N ARG A 237 8.76 -13.35 -12.74
CA ARG A 237 9.30 -12.59 -11.62
C ARG A 237 9.68 -11.18 -12.08
N LEU A 238 9.38 -10.20 -11.24
CA LEU A 238 9.84 -8.83 -11.39
C LEU A 238 10.77 -8.46 -10.23
N PRO A 239 11.98 -7.97 -10.51
CA PRO A 239 12.82 -7.36 -9.49
C PRO A 239 12.13 -6.14 -8.89
N ARG A 240 12.14 -6.05 -7.55
CA ARG A 240 11.64 -4.92 -6.76
C ARG A 240 12.64 -4.59 -5.65
N PRO A 241 12.66 -3.35 -5.11
CA PRO A 241 13.48 -3.04 -3.95
C PRO A 241 13.36 -4.09 -2.86
N THR A 242 14.50 -4.58 -2.35
CA THR A 242 14.51 -5.65 -1.36
C THR A 242 13.85 -5.17 -0.07
N TYR A 243 12.94 -5.99 0.47
CA TYR A 243 12.43 -5.85 1.82
C TYR A 243 12.50 -7.19 2.53
N THR A 244 12.66 -7.14 3.85
CA THR A 244 12.63 -8.33 4.72
C THR A 244 11.49 -8.21 5.71
N ILE A 245 10.93 -9.35 6.08
CA ILE A 245 10.06 -9.54 7.23
C ILE A 245 10.77 -10.47 8.22
N GLU A 246 10.36 -10.47 9.48
CA GLU A 246 10.91 -11.35 10.52
C GLU A 246 11.05 -12.81 10.03
N SER A 247 12.17 -13.45 10.33
CA SER A 247 12.48 -14.80 9.81
C SER A 247 11.50 -15.87 10.27
N SER A 248 10.90 -15.69 11.46
CA SER A 248 9.86 -16.58 12.01
C SER A 248 8.49 -16.40 11.34
N TYR A 249 8.32 -15.41 10.47
CA TYR A 249 7.02 -15.05 9.90
C TYR A 249 6.34 -16.21 9.16
N ARG A 250 7.09 -16.89 8.29
CA ARG A 250 6.55 -17.99 7.48
C ARG A 250 6.08 -19.15 8.36
N ASP A 251 6.86 -19.51 9.36
CA ASP A 251 6.50 -20.58 10.31
C ASP A 251 5.31 -20.17 11.18
N THR A 252 5.27 -18.91 11.62
CA THR A 252 4.16 -18.36 12.41
C THR A 252 2.85 -18.44 11.63
N VAL A 253 2.83 -17.97 10.39
CA VAL A 253 1.63 -18.05 9.53
C VAL A 253 1.30 -19.49 9.16
N GLY A 254 2.30 -20.34 8.92
CA GLY A 254 2.09 -21.78 8.71
C GLY A 254 1.37 -22.44 9.89
N ASN A 255 1.74 -22.07 11.13
CA ASN A 255 1.06 -22.53 12.34
C ASN A 255 -0.36 -21.96 12.44
N TRP A 256 -0.56 -20.66 12.15
CA TRP A 256 -1.89 -20.06 12.12
C TRP A 256 -2.85 -20.79 11.19
N ILE A 257 -2.36 -21.22 10.02
CA ILE A 257 -3.15 -21.94 9.02
C ILE A 257 -3.50 -23.35 9.49
N ARG A 258 -2.56 -24.04 10.14
CA ARG A 258 -2.78 -25.39 10.67
C ARG A 258 -3.76 -25.40 11.86
N ASP A 259 -3.69 -24.39 12.71
CA ASP A 259 -4.42 -24.35 13.99
C ASP A 259 -5.76 -23.58 13.89
N ALA A 260 -6.12 -23.16 12.68
CA ALA A 260 -7.23 -22.25 12.35
C ALA A 260 -8.66 -22.76 12.60
N GLY A 261 -8.81 -23.86 13.33
CA GLY A 261 -10.10 -24.43 13.75
C GLY A 261 -10.45 -24.16 15.22
N GLY A 262 -9.55 -23.52 15.98
CA GLY A 262 -9.75 -23.19 17.39
C GLY A 262 -10.53 -21.89 17.64
N GLU A 263 -10.61 -21.49 18.92
CA GLU A 263 -11.23 -20.22 19.33
C GLU A 263 -10.50 -18.98 18.76
N ASN A 264 -11.25 -17.93 18.47
CA ASN A 264 -10.69 -16.65 18.00
C ASN A 264 -9.83 -15.99 19.07
N LYS A 265 -8.54 -15.81 18.81
CA LYS A 265 -7.58 -15.19 19.75
C LYS A 265 -7.58 -13.67 19.70
N LEU A 266 -8.00 -13.07 18.58
CA LEU A 266 -8.25 -11.63 18.50
C LEU A 266 -9.75 -11.37 18.62
N ASN A 267 -10.12 -10.45 19.50
CA ASN A 267 -11.46 -9.89 19.60
C ASN A 267 -11.32 -8.39 19.88
N LEU A 268 -11.90 -7.58 19.00
CA LEU A 268 -11.95 -6.12 19.10
C LEU A 268 -13.41 -5.70 18.91
N THR A 269 -13.89 -4.82 19.77
CA THR A 269 -15.22 -4.22 19.62
C THR A 269 -15.05 -2.72 19.62
N PHE A 270 -15.65 -2.03 18.64
CA PHE A 270 -15.62 -0.59 18.54
C PHE A 270 -16.93 -0.02 17.97
N ASN A 271 -17.22 1.23 18.27
CA ASN A 271 -18.35 1.99 17.77
C ASN A 271 -17.97 3.46 17.56
N ILE A 272 -18.86 4.24 16.93
CA ILE A 272 -18.63 5.65 16.57
C ILE A 272 -18.30 6.53 17.79
N ASN A 273 -18.80 6.19 18.98
CA ASN A 273 -18.61 6.99 20.19
C ASN A 273 -17.25 6.74 20.87
N ASP A 274 -16.55 5.65 20.59
CA ASP A 274 -15.35 5.25 21.33
C ASP A 274 -14.14 6.18 21.10
N ALA A 275 -14.16 6.95 20.00
CA ALA A 275 -13.10 7.89 19.64
C ALA A 275 -13.61 9.26 19.16
N LYS A 276 -14.88 9.59 19.42
CA LYS A 276 -15.52 10.83 18.96
C LYS A 276 -14.82 12.11 19.44
N SER A 277 -14.10 12.05 20.56
CA SER A 277 -13.33 13.16 21.13
C SER A 277 -11.83 13.06 20.87
N GLU A 278 -11.36 12.02 20.18
CA GLU A 278 -9.93 11.84 19.94
C GLU A 278 -9.53 12.49 18.62
N ASN A 279 -8.41 13.19 18.65
CA ASN A 279 -7.80 13.76 17.45
C ASN A 279 -6.80 12.76 16.88
N TRP A 280 -6.55 12.87 15.57
CA TRP A 280 -5.62 11.98 14.88
C TRP A 280 -4.15 12.16 15.31
N ASP A 281 -3.85 13.19 16.11
CA ASP A 281 -2.53 13.43 16.70
C ASP A 281 -2.11 12.30 17.66
N LYS A 282 -3.08 11.62 18.28
CA LYS A 282 -2.88 10.41 19.09
C LYS A 282 -2.32 9.22 18.31
N PHE A 283 -2.44 9.24 16.99
CA PHE A 283 -1.86 8.25 16.08
C PHE A 283 -0.73 8.85 15.22
N GLY A 284 -0.27 10.06 15.54
CA GLY A 284 0.84 10.72 14.87
C GLY A 284 0.47 11.57 13.65
N PHE A 285 -0.80 11.83 13.36
CA PHE A 285 -1.23 12.71 12.25
C PHE A 285 -1.62 14.10 12.77
N ALA A 286 -0.89 15.14 12.35
CA ALA A 286 -1.15 16.50 12.84
C ALA A 286 -2.18 17.27 12.00
N ASN A 287 -2.28 17.00 10.70
CA ASN A 287 -3.10 17.77 9.76
C ASN A 287 -3.83 16.82 8.79
N VAL A 288 -4.90 16.18 9.25
CA VAL A 288 -5.69 15.27 8.39
C VAL A 288 -6.52 16.07 7.38
N ASN A 289 -6.40 15.72 6.11
CA ASN A 289 -7.13 16.37 5.01
C ASN A 289 -8.60 15.93 4.95
N ALA A 290 -9.42 16.71 4.24
CA ALA A 290 -10.84 16.43 4.01
C ALA A 290 -11.13 15.17 3.16
N ASN A 291 -10.11 14.57 2.52
CA ASN A 291 -10.23 13.29 1.81
C ASN A 291 -9.24 12.25 2.38
N PRO A 292 -9.52 11.70 3.57
CA PRO A 292 -8.58 10.93 4.38
C PRO A 292 -8.31 9.49 3.90
N GLY A 293 -8.82 9.09 2.73
CA GLY A 293 -8.63 7.74 2.18
C GLY A 293 -9.50 6.65 2.83
N PHE A 294 -10.49 7.04 3.63
CA PHE A 294 -11.41 6.09 4.27
C PHE A 294 -12.22 5.28 3.27
N THR A 295 -12.64 4.08 3.68
CA THR A 295 -13.68 3.33 2.97
C THR A 295 -15.02 3.57 3.64
N CYS A 296 -16.10 3.60 2.85
CA CYS A 296 -17.44 3.65 3.43
C CYS A 296 -17.70 2.42 4.31
N PHE A 297 -18.55 2.60 5.31
CA PHE A 297 -19.02 1.50 6.17
C PHE A 297 -19.63 0.36 5.34
N PHE A 298 -20.55 0.67 4.43
CA PHE A 298 -21.14 -0.31 3.52
C PHE A 298 -21.21 0.22 2.10
N LYS A 299 -20.82 -0.63 1.16
CA LYS A 299 -20.93 -0.42 -0.29
C LYS A 299 -21.52 -1.69 -0.91
N ALA A 300 -22.41 -1.55 -1.88
CA ALA A 300 -22.81 -2.63 -2.76
C ALA A 300 -22.62 -2.25 -4.21
N SER A 301 -22.32 -3.23 -5.06
CA SER A 301 -22.35 -3.11 -6.51
C SER A 301 -23.23 -4.23 -7.07
N TYR A 302 -24.14 -3.89 -7.97
CA TYR A 302 -25.09 -4.85 -8.54
C TYR A 302 -25.56 -4.38 -9.92
N THR A 303 -26.11 -5.30 -10.73
CA THR A 303 -26.63 -4.94 -12.05
C THR A 303 -28.14 -4.72 -11.97
N GLN A 304 -28.61 -3.57 -12.43
CA GLN A 304 -30.03 -3.27 -12.55
C GLN A 304 -30.26 -2.53 -13.87
N ASP A 305 -31.27 -2.92 -14.63
CA ASP A 305 -31.61 -2.31 -15.93
C ASP A 305 -30.42 -2.34 -16.92
N HIS A 306 -29.67 -3.44 -16.91
CA HIS A 306 -28.44 -3.65 -17.69
C HIS A 306 -27.30 -2.65 -17.40
N GLN A 307 -27.39 -1.93 -16.27
CA GLN A 307 -26.36 -1.01 -15.80
C GLN A 307 -25.81 -1.45 -14.45
N MET A 308 -24.51 -1.28 -14.24
CA MET A 308 -23.89 -1.44 -12.93
C MET A 308 -24.30 -0.26 -12.06
N LYS A 309 -24.94 -0.53 -10.93
CA LYS A 309 -25.28 0.45 -9.89
C LYS A 309 -24.41 0.22 -8.66
N GLU A 310 -24.17 1.30 -7.92
CA GLU A 310 -23.50 1.24 -6.63
C GLU A 310 -24.38 1.91 -5.57
N ASP A 311 -24.55 1.24 -4.43
CA ASP A 311 -25.26 1.76 -3.26
C ASP A 311 -24.30 1.92 -2.09
N PHE A 312 -24.53 2.97 -1.28
CA PHE A 312 -23.68 3.29 -0.14
C PHE A 312 -24.52 3.58 1.11
N ILE A 313 -24.08 3.04 2.25
CA ILE A 313 -24.57 3.42 3.58
C ILE A 313 -23.37 3.92 4.39
N THR A 314 -23.47 5.17 4.83
CA THR A 314 -22.46 5.84 5.66
C THR A 314 -22.73 5.59 7.14
N ALA A 315 -21.70 5.73 7.98
CA ALA A 315 -21.83 5.66 9.43
C ALA A 315 -22.79 6.72 9.97
N GLN A 316 -22.90 7.88 9.30
CA GLN A 316 -23.91 8.90 9.63
C GLN A 316 -25.34 8.36 9.56
N LYS A 317 -25.66 7.54 8.55
CA LYS A 317 -26.98 6.91 8.42
C LYS A 317 -27.17 5.77 9.41
N ALA A 318 -26.10 5.10 9.80
CA ALA A 318 -26.13 4.03 10.80
C ALA A 318 -26.35 4.55 12.23
N GLY A 319 -25.88 5.76 12.52
CA GLY A 319 -26.06 6.38 13.82
C GLY A 319 -25.28 5.67 14.93
N SER A 320 -25.56 6.04 16.18
CA SER A 320 -24.82 5.58 17.36
C SER A 320 -24.99 4.09 17.69
N GLU A 321 -25.96 3.42 17.09
CA GLU A 321 -26.19 1.97 17.28
C GLU A 321 -25.24 1.10 16.45
N LEU A 322 -24.48 1.70 15.51
CA LEU A 322 -23.44 0.99 14.80
C LEU A 322 -22.34 0.52 15.75
N SER A 323 -22.25 -0.79 15.93
CA SER A 323 -21.12 -1.44 16.61
C SER A 323 -20.50 -2.49 15.70
N VAL A 324 -19.17 -2.52 15.69
CA VAL A 324 -18.37 -3.47 14.92
C VAL A 324 -17.60 -4.34 15.90
N GLN A 325 -17.78 -5.65 15.80
CA GLN A 325 -16.96 -6.65 16.45
C GLN A 325 -16.10 -7.34 15.41
N LEU A 326 -14.79 -7.14 15.50
CA LEU A 326 -13.79 -7.79 14.68
C LEU A 326 -13.16 -8.93 15.48
N SER A 327 -13.13 -10.12 14.91
CA SER A 327 -12.45 -11.27 15.51
C SER A 327 -11.57 -11.96 14.48
N ALA A 328 -10.52 -12.62 14.94
CA ALA A 328 -9.64 -13.41 14.08
C ALA A 328 -9.15 -14.65 14.83
N ALA A 329 -8.89 -15.72 14.09
CA ALA A 329 -8.29 -16.93 14.64
C ALA A 329 -6.94 -16.59 15.28
N GLU A 330 -6.12 -15.81 14.56
CA GLU A 330 -4.78 -15.39 14.96
C GLU A 330 -4.50 -13.96 14.51
N ALA A 331 -3.64 -13.25 15.25
CA ALA A 331 -3.12 -11.96 14.84
C ALA A 331 -1.76 -11.68 15.48
N GLY A 332 -0.91 -10.93 14.78
CA GLY A 332 0.44 -10.65 15.22
C GLY A 332 0.99 -9.36 14.60
N VAL A 333 2.00 -8.81 15.26
CA VAL A 333 2.79 -7.68 14.77
C VAL A 333 4.09 -8.22 14.21
N PHE A 334 4.44 -7.79 13.00
CA PHE A 334 5.69 -8.20 12.35
C PHE A 334 6.47 -6.99 11.88
N THR A 335 7.77 -7.02 12.12
CA THR A 335 8.70 -6.00 11.64
C THR A 335 9.00 -6.18 10.16
N VAL A 336 8.90 -5.08 9.40
CA VAL A 336 9.28 -5.00 7.99
C VAL A 336 10.45 -4.03 7.86
N LYS A 337 11.50 -4.43 7.14
CA LYS A 337 12.71 -3.61 6.97
C LYS A 337 13.10 -3.51 5.50
N PRO A 338 13.46 -2.31 5.00
CA PRO A 338 14.10 -2.21 3.70
C PRO A 338 15.47 -2.88 3.73
N GLY A 339 15.92 -3.37 2.57
CA GLY A 339 17.24 -3.99 2.41
C GLY A 339 18.37 -2.98 2.33
N ASP A 340 19.52 -3.43 1.82
CA ASP A 340 20.79 -2.68 1.82
C ASP A 340 20.77 -1.41 0.96
N TRP A 341 19.70 -1.17 0.20
CA TRP A 341 19.53 0.02 -0.60
C TRP A 341 19.13 1.26 0.21
N ASP A 342 18.59 1.08 1.42
CA ASP A 342 18.04 2.15 2.27
C ASP A 342 19.09 3.17 2.75
N VAL A 343 18.64 4.41 2.98
CA VAL A 343 19.43 5.51 3.58
C VAL A 343 18.63 6.10 4.76
N PRO A 344 18.69 5.49 5.95
CA PRO A 344 17.76 5.81 7.03
C PRO A 344 17.97 7.21 7.65
N ASN A 345 19.20 7.73 7.68
CA ASN A 345 19.55 8.97 8.39
C ASN A 345 19.86 10.14 7.44
N ILE A 346 19.19 10.17 6.28
CA ILE A 346 19.50 11.13 5.21
C ILE A 346 19.46 12.60 5.66
N MET A 347 18.58 12.95 6.60
CA MET A 347 18.45 14.32 7.12
C MET A 347 19.53 14.70 8.15
N GLU A 348 20.17 13.72 8.77
CA GLU A 348 21.33 13.94 9.65
C GLU A 348 22.62 14.04 8.82
N GLU A 349 22.69 13.23 7.77
CA GLU A 349 23.82 13.13 6.85
C GLU A 349 23.96 14.36 5.95
N TYR A 350 22.83 14.89 5.44
CA TYR A 350 22.80 16.07 4.58
C TYR A 350 22.01 17.21 5.23
N ARG A 351 22.64 18.39 5.33
CA ARG A 351 22.05 19.58 5.96
C ARG A 351 21.43 20.56 4.97
N ASP A 352 21.83 20.49 3.70
CA ASP A 352 21.46 21.42 2.66
C ASP A 352 20.64 20.71 1.57
N PHE A 353 19.44 21.24 1.32
CA PHE A 353 18.56 20.78 0.25
C PHE A 353 18.16 21.97 -0.62
N ARG A 354 17.93 21.68 -1.89
CA ARG A 354 17.36 22.64 -2.85
C ARG A 354 15.95 23.03 -2.46
N PRO A 355 15.66 24.30 -2.13
CA PRO A 355 14.35 24.73 -1.68
C PRO A 355 13.22 24.43 -2.67
N GLU A 356 13.46 24.61 -3.96
CA GLU A 356 12.49 24.40 -5.03
C GLU A 356 12.04 22.93 -5.15
N ILE A 357 12.92 21.97 -4.81
CA ILE A 357 12.60 20.54 -4.84
C ILE A 357 12.08 20.09 -3.48
N ALA A 358 12.73 20.53 -2.40
CA ALA A 358 12.40 20.16 -1.03
C ALA A 358 10.95 20.54 -0.66
N ARG A 359 10.42 21.64 -1.20
CA ARG A 359 9.02 22.07 -0.99
C ARG A 359 7.99 21.09 -1.53
N GLU A 360 8.32 20.35 -2.59
CA GLU A 360 7.44 19.34 -3.19
C GLU A 360 7.51 18.00 -2.42
N ILE A 361 8.58 17.80 -1.64
CA ILE A 361 8.80 16.59 -0.84
C ILE A 361 8.17 16.78 0.54
N GLY A 362 6.89 16.43 0.65
CA GLY A 362 6.17 16.46 1.92
C GLY A 362 6.73 15.49 2.98
N PRO A 363 6.34 15.69 4.26
CA PRO A 363 6.60 14.72 5.31
C PRO A 363 5.83 13.43 5.04
N ALA A 364 6.37 12.30 5.48
CA ALA A 364 5.75 10.99 5.32
C ALA A 364 6.12 10.10 6.52
N ALA A 365 5.69 8.85 6.51
CA ALA A 365 6.29 7.80 7.34
C ALA A 365 6.60 6.56 6.51
N ARG A 366 7.69 5.88 6.88
CA ARG A 366 8.04 4.58 6.31
C ARG A 366 7.46 3.48 7.18
N VAL A 367 6.76 2.52 6.58
CA VAL A 367 6.30 1.32 7.29
C VAL A 367 7.47 0.58 7.94
N ASP A 368 7.34 0.28 9.23
CA ASP A 368 8.34 -0.51 9.97
C ASP A 368 7.73 -1.71 10.70
N GLN A 369 6.44 -1.67 11.01
CA GLN A 369 5.70 -2.81 11.56
C GLN A 369 4.31 -2.91 10.95
N VAL A 370 3.82 -4.14 10.80
CA VAL A 370 2.47 -4.43 10.26
C VAL A 370 1.70 -5.32 11.22
N ILE A 371 0.40 -5.09 11.35
CA ILE A 371 -0.52 -5.99 12.05
C ILE A 371 -1.16 -6.89 11.00
N LEU A 372 -0.91 -8.18 11.09
CA LEU A 372 -1.51 -9.18 10.22
C LEU A 372 -2.44 -10.09 11.02
N ALA A 373 -3.56 -10.47 10.44
CA ALA A 373 -4.54 -11.37 11.06
C ALA A 373 -5.02 -12.45 10.09
N TYR A 374 -5.37 -13.61 10.63
CA TYR A 374 -5.83 -14.76 9.84
C TYR A 374 -7.25 -15.19 10.22
N LYS A 375 -8.05 -15.57 9.21
CA LYS A 375 -9.49 -15.87 9.31
C LYS A 375 -10.27 -14.81 10.08
N VAL A 376 -10.32 -13.62 9.49
CA VAL A 376 -11.04 -12.49 10.07
C VAL A 376 -12.55 -12.66 9.88
N VAL A 377 -13.29 -12.48 10.97
CA VAL A 377 -14.75 -12.47 11.03
C VAL A 377 -15.19 -11.13 11.57
N MET A 378 -16.11 -10.49 10.87
CA MET A 378 -16.69 -9.23 11.28
C MET A 378 -18.18 -9.42 11.59
N LYS A 379 -18.59 -8.96 12.77
CA LYS A 379 -19.99 -8.86 13.17
C LYS A 379 -20.34 -7.39 13.34
N LEU A 380 -21.48 -7.01 12.80
CA LEU A 380 -22.01 -5.67 12.86
C LEU A 380 -23.36 -5.71 13.57
N SER A 381 -23.58 -4.74 14.43
CA SER A 381 -24.89 -4.47 15.04
C SER A 381 -25.39 -3.13 14.51
N LEU A 382 -26.62 -3.10 14.02
CA LEU A 382 -27.28 -1.94 13.41
C LEU A 382 -28.70 -1.78 13.95
N GLN A 383 -29.29 -0.60 13.73
CA GLN A 383 -30.74 -0.45 13.87
C GLN A 383 -31.47 -1.42 12.92
N ALA A 384 -32.57 -2.02 13.36
CA ALA A 384 -33.27 -3.09 12.63
C ALA A 384 -33.69 -2.67 11.21
N ASN A 385 -34.24 -1.46 11.06
CA ASN A 385 -34.64 -0.89 9.77
C ASN A 385 -33.45 -0.74 8.80
N LEU A 386 -32.26 -0.41 9.31
CA LEU A 386 -31.07 -0.29 8.49
C LEU A 386 -30.48 -1.65 8.15
N ALA A 387 -30.52 -2.61 9.07
CA ALA A 387 -30.13 -4.00 8.81
C ALA A 387 -30.99 -4.63 7.71
N GLU A 388 -32.31 -4.39 7.75
CA GLU A 388 -33.26 -4.80 6.69
C GLU A 388 -32.91 -4.16 5.35
N ARG A 389 -32.60 -2.85 5.32
CA ARG A 389 -32.14 -2.18 4.11
C ARG A 389 -30.84 -2.78 3.56
N VAL A 390 -29.87 -3.08 4.43
CA VAL A 390 -28.61 -3.74 4.03
C VAL A 390 -28.92 -5.13 3.47
N TYR A 391 -29.83 -5.87 4.08
CA TYR A 391 -30.29 -7.16 3.59
C TYR A 391 -30.85 -7.06 2.18
N ASP A 392 -31.78 -6.14 1.93
CA ASP A 392 -32.39 -5.95 0.61
C ASP A 392 -31.35 -5.63 -0.48
N ILE A 393 -30.41 -4.72 -0.18
CA ILE A 393 -29.33 -4.37 -1.12
C ILE A 393 -28.39 -5.56 -1.34
N THR A 394 -28.09 -6.32 -0.28
CA THR A 394 -27.26 -7.52 -0.36
C THR A 394 -27.94 -8.60 -1.22
N GLN A 395 -29.26 -8.81 -1.09
CA GLN A 395 -30.00 -9.73 -1.94
C GLN A 395 -30.01 -9.29 -3.41
N LYS A 396 -30.14 -7.98 -3.68
CA LYS A 396 -30.00 -7.46 -5.07
C LYS A 396 -28.63 -7.76 -5.66
N ALA A 397 -27.56 -7.52 -4.90
CA ALA A 397 -26.21 -7.87 -5.31
C ALA A 397 -26.07 -9.39 -5.54
N LYS A 398 -26.56 -10.21 -4.61
CA LYS A 398 -26.53 -11.65 -4.72
C LYS A 398 -27.25 -12.18 -5.96
N ASN A 399 -28.45 -11.67 -6.24
CA ASN A 399 -29.28 -12.10 -7.37
C ASN A 399 -28.72 -11.69 -8.74
N THR A 400 -27.79 -10.73 -8.78
CA THR A 400 -27.26 -10.17 -10.03
C THR A 400 -25.78 -10.49 -10.23
N GLY A 401 -25.18 -11.30 -9.36
CA GLY A 401 -23.74 -11.62 -9.41
C GLY A 401 -22.85 -10.43 -9.04
N GLY A 402 -23.36 -9.50 -8.23
CA GLY A 402 -22.68 -8.31 -7.76
C GLY A 402 -21.76 -8.56 -6.55
N SER A 403 -21.44 -7.50 -5.80
CA SER A 403 -20.64 -7.58 -4.58
C SER A 403 -21.16 -6.65 -3.49
N VAL A 404 -20.82 -6.96 -2.24
CA VAL A 404 -20.97 -6.06 -1.09
C VAL A 404 -19.64 -5.91 -0.39
N SER A 405 -19.37 -4.75 0.18
CA SER A 405 -18.19 -4.49 0.98
C SER A 405 -18.61 -3.83 2.28
N PHE A 406 -18.14 -4.41 3.37
CA PHE A 406 -18.31 -3.88 4.70
C PHE A 406 -16.93 -3.45 5.20
N PHE A 407 -16.72 -2.15 5.38
CA PHE A 407 -15.45 -1.61 5.88
C PHE A 407 -14.21 -2.10 5.08
N GLY A 408 -14.37 -2.22 3.77
CA GLY A 408 -13.34 -2.73 2.85
C GLY A 408 -13.26 -4.27 2.72
N LEU A 409 -13.97 -5.02 3.58
CA LEU A 409 -14.12 -6.48 3.43
C LEU A 409 -15.16 -6.77 2.34
N GLU A 410 -14.70 -6.91 1.10
CA GLU A 410 -15.55 -7.22 -0.05
C GLU A 410 -15.92 -8.71 -0.10
N VAL A 411 -17.20 -9.01 -0.26
CA VAL A 411 -17.77 -10.31 -0.60
C VAL A 411 -18.38 -10.22 -2.00
N LYS A 412 -17.91 -11.10 -2.91
CA LYS A 412 -18.44 -11.18 -4.29
C LYS A 412 -19.42 -12.33 -4.39
N PHE A 413 -20.57 -12.07 -5.00
CA PHE A 413 -21.59 -13.08 -5.24
C PHE A 413 -21.47 -13.58 -6.67
N GLY A 414 -21.32 -14.89 -6.86
CA GLY A 414 -21.10 -15.52 -8.16
C GLY A 414 -19.78 -16.30 -8.23
N GLY A 415 -19.65 -17.18 -9.23
CA GLY A 415 -18.39 -17.91 -9.50
C GLY A 415 -18.00 -18.98 -8.47
N GLY A 416 -18.91 -19.48 -7.65
CA GLY A 416 -18.62 -20.54 -6.67
C GLY A 416 -17.94 -20.07 -5.37
N SER A 417 -18.02 -18.78 -5.05
CA SER A 417 -17.50 -18.22 -3.79
C SER A 417 -18.07 -18.92 -2.55
N LYS A 418 -17.21 -19.20 -1.56
CA LYS A 418 -17.58 -19.70 -0.22
C LYS A 418 -17.79 -18.56 0.81
N ASP A 419 -17.71 -17.31 0.37
CA ASP A 419 -17.88 -16.15 1.23
C ASP A 419 -19.34 -16.07 1.71
N GLU A 420 -19.54 -15.81 3.00
CA GLU A 420 -20.87 -15.75 3.60
C GLU A 420 -21.16 -14.38 4.21
N VAL A 421 -22.33 -13.84 3.88
CA VAL A 421 -22.94 -12.70 4.58
C VAL A 421 -24.24 -13.20 5.19
N ASN A 422 -24.25 -13.35 6.51
CA ASN A 422 -25.40 -13.82 7.28
C ASN A 422 -26.03 -12.61 7.98
N ILE A 423 -27.29 -12.31 7.68
CA ILE A 423 -28.02 -11.18 8.27
C ILE A 423 -29.21 -11.74 9.03
N SER A 424 -29.29 -11.41 10.33
CA SER A 424 -30.35 -11.87 11.22
C SER A 424 -30.75 -10.76 12.18
N GLY A 425 -31.96 -10.24 12.01
CA GLY A 425 -32.47 -9.11 12.81
C GLY A 425 -31.58 -7.87 12.65
N SER A 426 -31.04 -7.37 13.76
CA SER A 426 -30.11 -6.24 13.81
C SER A 426 -28.64 -6.61 13.57
N SER A 427 -28.32 -7.91 13.39
CA SER A 427 -26.95 -8.39 13.29
C SER A 427 -26.57 -8.81 11.87
N ILE A 428 -25.38 -8.42 11.44
CA ILE A 428 -24.77 -8.83 10.17
C ILE A 428 -23.43 -9.46 10.48
N GLU A 429 -23.24 -10.70 10.07
CA GLU A 429 -21.97 -11.42 10.17
C GLU A 429 -21.39 -11.65 8.78
N VAL A 430 -20.16 -11.19 8.58
CA VAL A 430 -19.39 -11.38 7.35
C VAL A 430 -18.24 -12.32 7.67
N ARG A 431 -18.24 -13.49 7.02
CA ARG A 431 -17.17 -14.48 7.10
C ARG A 431 -16.49 -14.59 5.76
N LYS A 432 -15.19 -14.31 5.74
CA LYS A 432 -14.36 -14.43 4.55
C LYS A 432 -13.07 -15.17 4.88
N ASP A 433 -12.96 -16.41 4.42
CA ASP A 433 -11.69 -17.13 4.48
C ASP A 433 -10.91 -16.83 3.20
N LEU A 434 -9.98 -15.90 3.33
CA LEU A 434 -9.10 -15.52 2.22
C LEU A 434 -8.00 -16.54 1.97
N GLY A 435 -7.76 -17.50 2.88
CA GLY A 435 -6.65 -18.44 2.74
C GLY A 435 -5.26 -17.84 2.95
N TYR A 436 -5.17 -16.55 3.31
CA TYR A 436 -3.94 -15.81 3.63
C TYR A 436 -4.21 -14.72 4.70
N PRO A 437 -3.14 -14.20 5.36
CA PRO A 437 -3.29 -13.10 6.32
C PRO A 437 -3.75 -11.79 5.68
N VAL A 438 -4.63 -11.05 6.37
CA VAL A 438 -5.02 -9.67 6.00
C VAL A 438 -4.21 -8.65 6.77
N LEU A 439 -4.04 -7.46 6.19
CA LEU A 439 -3.47 -6.30 6.87
C LEU A 439 -4.57 -5.58 7.66
N LEU A 440 -4.38 -5.46 8.98
CA LEU A 440 -5.28 -4.68 9.84
C LEU A 440 -4.78 -3.25 10.08
N GLY A 441 -3.46 -3.04 10.04
CA GLY A 441 -2.87 -1.72 10.23
C GLY A 441 -1.35 -1.75 10.09
N ALA A 442 -0.75 -0.57 9.99
CA ALA A 442 0.69 -0.41 9.87
C ALA A 442 1.17 0.69 10.82
N LYS A 443 2.30 0.43 11.47
CA LYS A 443 3.09 1.46 12.15
C LYS A 443 4.19 1.92 11.19
N GLY A 444 4.47 3.21 11.21
CA GLY A 444 5.55 3.79 10.44
C GLY A 444 6.41 4.75 11.25
N LYS A 445 7.68 4.84 10.86
CA LYS A 445 8.62 5.85 11.36
C LYS A 445 8.51 7.11 10.53
N LYS A 446 8.30 8.24 11.18
CA LYS A 446 8.18 9.55 10.53
C LYS A 446 9.47 9.91 9.82
N LEU A 447 9.29 10.40 8.60
CA LEU A 447 10.31 10.93 7.72
C LEU A 447 10.08 12.45 7.63
N PRO A 448 11.03 13.28 8.09
CA PRO A 448 10.88 14.72 8.01
C PRO A 448 10.73 15.18 6.56
N ALA A 449 10.10 16.34 6.35
CA ALA A 449 10.26 17.08 5.11
C ALA A 449 11.71 17.62 5.04
N PRO A 450 12.36 17.64 3.85
CA PRO A 450 13.69 18.22 3.74
C PRO A 450 13.65 19.71 4.12
N LEU A 451 14.67 20.16 4.86
CA LEU A 451 14.74 21.54 5.30
C LEU A 451 14.95 22.45 4.08
N THR A 452 13.97 23.30 3.82
CA THR A 452 14.13 24.44 2.91
C THR A 452 14.81 25.52 3.73
N GLY A 453 16.12 25.74 3.53
CA GLY A 453 16.83 26.81 4.23
C GLY A 453 16.04 28.14 4.20
N ARG A 454 16.05 28.86 5.34
CA ARG A 454 15.44 30.19 5.45
C ARG A 454 16.07 31.19 4.51
#